data_AF-A0A814YYZ3-F1
#
_entry.id   AF-A0A814YYZ3-F1
#
_cell.length_a   1.000
_cell.length_b   1.000
_cell.length_c   1.000
_cell.angle_alpha   90.00
_cell.angle_beta   90.00
_cell.angle_gamma   90.00
#
_symmetry.space_group_name_H-M   'P 1'
#
loop_
_entity.id
_entity.type
_entity.pdbx_description
1 polymer ?
#
loop_
_entity_poly.entity_id
_entity_poly.type
_entity_poly.pdbx_seq_one_letter_code
_entity_poly.pdbx_strand_id
1 'polypeptide(L)'
;MNGHPSNTKQQHPKNIKQLPPNHEQQDSLGIPSNCSANVESSSNMTTTNNNKNNNKKYFKVLLISFGVLLILGVLACVVMGIYALVYINKTTVASTTVTTSTTSTTTTFLPPQCYSYMIINDTTRLITAGSGSATDYGLFSTSTLVRFFGAGGTQIATSPTGGYHCGSTYNGWYAGALPSFSNTVSGIMCYTDNSSPCTYYNTILVTNCDSFYVYDLINPPNNFNDMRYCTV
;
A
#
# COMPACT_ATOMS: atom_id res chain seq x y z
N MET A 1 -26.64 24.17 65.02
CA MET A 1 -25.96 25.48 65.22
C MET A 1 -24.68 25.46 64.41
N ASN A 2 -24.72 26.21 63.30
CA ASN A 2 -23.63 26.98 62.65
C ASN A 2 -22.40 26.21 62.13
N GLY A 3 -21.91 26.37 60.91
CA GLY A 3 -22.30 27.23 59.80
C GLY A 3 -21.33 27.03 58.64
N HIS A 4 -21.86 27.12 57.42
CA HIS A 4 -21.06 27.31 56.20
C HIS A 4 -20.52 28.76 56.19
N PRO A 5 -19.50 29.05 55.37
CA PRO A 5 -19.85 29.87 54.22
C PRO A 5 -19.20 29.44 52.90
N SER A 6 -19.98 29.71 51.86
CA SER A 6 -19.67 29.66 50.43
C SER A 6 -19.04 30.98 49.97
N ASN A 7 -18.20 30.97 48.93
CA ASN A 7 -18.04 32.09 47.98
C ASN A 7 -17.30 31.58 46.72
N THR A 8 -17.96 31.17 45.63
CA THR A 8 -18.51 31.89 44.46
C THR A 8 -17.62 32.86 43.67
N LYS A 9 -17.54 32.55 42.35
CA LYS A 9 -17.47 33.39 41.14
C LYS A 9 -16.18 34.16 40.82
N GLN A 10 -15.68 33.95 39.59
CA GLN A 10 -15.91 34.91 38.49
C GLN A 10 -15.58 34.34 37.10
N GLN A 11 -16.32 34.84 36.12
CA GLN A 11 -16.32 34.49 34.71
C GLN A 11 -15.25 35.26 33.91
N HIS A 12 -14.93 34.67 32.76
CA HIS A 12 -14.23 35.14 31.56
C HIS A 12 -14.41 36.62 31.16
N PRO A 13 -13.49 37.17 30.32
CA PRO A 13 -13.98 37.75 29.07
C PRO A 13 -13.16 37.41 27.82
N LYS A 14 -13.85 37.57 26.67
CA LYS A 14 -13.46 37.31 25.27
C LYS A 14 -12.70 38.47 24.60
N ASN A 15 -11.96 38.10 23.54
CA ASN A 15 -11.69 38.80 22.26
C ASN A 15 -10.70 40.00 22.21
N ILE A 16 -9.87 40.05 21.14
CA ILE A 16 -10.05 40.91 19.94
C ILE A 16 -8.78 40.93 19.01
N LYS A 17 -9.00 40.65 17.69
CA LYS A 17 -8.35 41.09 16.40
C LYS A 17 -6.96 40.64 15.88
N GLN A 18 -6.99 39.97 14.70
CA GLN A 18 -6.47 40.33 13.33
C GLN A 18 -5.30 41.36 13.20
N LEU A 19 -4.32 41.31 12.28
CA LEU A 19 -4.16 40.86 10.86
C LEU A 19 -2.61 40.73 10.54
N PRO A 20 -2.14 40.30 9.34
CA PRO A 20 -0.76 39.86 9.03
C PRO A 20 0.14 40.96 8.44
N PRO A 21 1.37 40.61 8.00
CA PRO A 21 1.94 41.19 6.79
C PRO A 21 2.38 40.14 5.74
N ASN A 22 2.06 40.47 4.49
CA ASN A 22 2.72 39.98 3.27
C ASN A 22 4.22 40.28 3.29
N HIS A 23 5.02 39.46 2.60
CA HIS A 23 5.98 39.98 1.61
C HIS A 23 6.30 38.91 0.55
N GLU A 24 6.17 39.33 -0.72
CA GLU A 24 6.70 38.76 -1.96
C GLU A 24 8.23 38.54 -1.87
N GLN A 25 8.91 37.65 -2.62
CA GLN A 25 9.13 37.66 -4.08
C GLN A 25 9.83 36.33 -4.46
N GLN A 26 9.36 35.64 -5.52
CA GLN A 26 10.04 35.40 -6.81
C GLN A 26 11.48 34.86 -6.75
N ASP A 27 11.69 33.68 -7.33
CA ASP A 27 12.59 33.56 -8.49
C ASP A 27 12.30 32.30 -9.33
N SER A 28 12.16 32.57 -10.63
CA SER A 28 12.09 31.65 -11.75
C SER A 28 13.50 31.24 -12.15
N LEU A 29 13.68 30.02 -12.70
CA LEU A 29 14.47 29.74 -13.92
C LEU A 29 14.82 28.24 -14.02
N GLY A 30 14.49 27.62 -15.16
CA GLY A 30 15.38 26.62 -15.76
C GLY A 30 14.81 25.30 -16.25
N ILE A 31 14.03 25.30 -17.35
CA ILE A 31 14.00 24.26 -18.43
C ILE A 31 13.62 25.05 -19.71
N PRO A 32 14.17 24.87 -20.95
CA PRO A 32 14.58 23.63 -21.65
C PRO A 32 15.96 23.78 -22.35
N SER A 33 16.57 22.85 -23.11
CA SER A 33 16.12 22.04 -24.25
C SER A 33 17.35 21.34 -24.83
N ASN A 34 17.29 20.06 -25.23
CA ASN A 34 17.82 19.63 -26.54
C ASN A 34 17.38 18.19 -26.90
N CYS A 35 16.51 18.06 -27.89
CA CYS A 35 16.36 16.85 -28.69
C CYS A 35 16.48 17.29 -30.15
N SER A 36 17.59 16.94 -30.80
CA SER A 36 17.76 17.06 -32.25
C SER A 36 18.19 15.70 -32.79
N ALA A 37 17.37 15.12 -33.66
CA ALA A 37 17.76 14.03 -34.54
C ALA A 37 17.70 14.58 -35.98
N ASN A 38 18.87 14.65 -36.62
CA ASN A 38 19.02 15.06 -38.01
C ASN A 38 18.59 13.92 -38.95
N VAL A 39 17.78 14.28 -39.95
CA VAL A 39 17.55 13.49 -41.16
C VAL A 39 18.41 14.14 -42.24
N GLU A 40 19.33 13.39 -42.83
CA GLU A 40 19.97 13.78 -44.08
C GLU A 40 19.88 12.67 -45.12
N SER A 41 19.55 13.12 -46.31
CA SER A 41 19.15 12.36 -47.49
C SER A 41 20.29 12.32 -48.49
N SER A 42 20.33 11.25 -49.29
CA SER A 42 20.75 11.22 -50.70
C SER A 42 22.19 11.60 -51.05
N SER A 43 22.92 10.72 -51.76
CA SER A 43 23.10 10.91 -53.21
C SER A 43 24.13 9.96 -53.86
N ASN A 44 23.77 9.58 -55.08
CA ASN A 44 24.58 9.44 -56.30
C ASN A 44 25.46 8.21 -56.58
N MET A 45 24.96 7.52 -57.61
CA MET A 45 25.50 6.50 -58.48
C MET A 45 26.57 7.07 -59.42
N THR A 46 27.73 6.41 -59.52
CA THR A 46 28.66 6.55 -60.65
C THR A 46 29.06 5.14 -61.10
N THR A 47 28.84 4.83 -62.38
CA THR A 47 29.18 3.54 -62.99
C THR A 47 30.43 3.69 -63.86
N THR A 48 31.46 2.89 -63.60
CA THR A 48 32.53 2.65 -64.57
C THR A 48 32.57 1.17 -64.92
N ASN A 49 32.38 0.90 -66.21
CA ASN A 49 32.42 -0.38 -66.90
C ASN A 49 33.84 -0.97 -66.86
N ASN A 50 34.00 -2.23 -66.44
CA ASN A 50 35.03 -3.13 -66.96
C ASN A 50 34.66 -4.59 -66.68
N ASN A 51 34.97 -5.46 -67.67
CA ASN A 51 34.94 -6.93 -67.65
C ASN A 51 33.64 -7.68 -68.00
N LYS A 52 33.35 -7.71 -69.31
CA LYS A 52 32.31 -8.51 -69.99
C LYS A 52 32.47 -10.04 -69.94
N ASN A 53 33.54 -10.58 -69.33
CA ASN A 53 33.76 -12.04 -69.22
C ASN A 53 33.43 -12.64 -67.85
N ASN A 54 33.06 -11.82 -66.87
CA ASN A 54 32.55 -12.29 -65.59
C ASN A 54 31.03 -12.58 -65.66
N ASN A 55 30.29 -11.90 -66.53
CA ASN A 55 28.83 -11.95 -66.57
C ASN A 55 28.21 -13.33 -66.80
N LYS A 56 28.87 -14.29 -67.48
CA LYS A 56 28.31 -15.65 -67.62
C LYS A 56 28.46 -16.52 -66.36
N LYS A 57 29.54 -16.35 -65.59
CA LYS A 57 29.72 -17.03 -64.29
C LYS A 57 28.83 -16.38 -63.24
N TYR A 58 28.79 -15.05 -63.20
CA TYR A 58 27.91 -14.32 -62.29
C TYR A 58 26.42 -14.55 -62.62
N PHE A 59 26.02 -14.67 -63.89
CA PHE A 59 24.62 -14.98 -64.25
C PHE A 59 24.19 -16.38 -63.80
N LYS A 60 25.08 -17.38 -63.88
CA LYS A 60 24.80 -18.72 -63.35
C LYS A 60 24.76 -18.72 -61.81
N VAL A 61 25.69 -18.04 -61.15
CA VAL A 61 25.71 -17.89 -59.68
C VAL A 61 24.50 -17.09 -59.19
N LEU A 62 24.07 -16.07 -59.94
CA LEU A 62 22.91 -15.22 -59.63
C LEU A 62 21.60 -15.98 -59.83
N LEU A 63 21.46 -16.81 -60.86
CA LEU A 63 20.27 -17.66 -61.03
C LEU A 63 20.17 -18.74 -59.95
N ILE A 64 21.30 -19.31 -59.53
CA ILE A 64 21.35 -20.28 -58.43
C ILE A 64 21.04 -19.57 -57.09
N SER A 65 21.58 -18.38 -56.86
CA SER A 65 21.31 -17.62 -55.62
C SER A 65 19.87 -17.12 -55.57
N PHE A 66 19.30 -16.62 -56.67
CA PHE A 66 17.87 -16.27 -56.76
C PHE A 66 16.97 -17.50 -56.61
N GLY A 67 17.36 -18.64 -57.18
CA GLY A 67 16.65 -19.91 -56.99
C GLY A 67 16.65 -20.36 -55.53
N VAL A 68 17.81 -20.29 -54.85
CA VAL A 68 17.93 -20.62 -53.42
C VAL A 68 17.16 -19.61 -52.55
N LEU A 69 17.16 -18.32 -52.87
CA LEU A 69 16.39 -17.31 -52.14
C LEU A 69 14.88 -17.47 -52.34
N LEU A 70 14.44 -17.84 -53.55
CA LEU A 70 13.04 -18.17 -53.84
C LEU A 70 12.60 -19.44 -53.12
N ILE A 71 13.44 -20.49 -53.09
CA ILE A 71 13.15 -21.74 -52.38
C ILE A 71 13.11 -21.51 -50.86
N LEU A 72 14.03 -20.73 -50.30
CA LEU A 72 14.03 -20.36 -48.88
C LEU A 72 12.83 -19.48 -48.53
N GLY A 73 12.45 -18.54 -49.40
CA GLY A 73 11.27 -17.69 -49.23
C GLY A 73 9.95 -18.48 -49.30
N VAL A 74 9.84 -19.42 -50.23
CA VAL A 74 8.67 -20.31 -50.34
C VAL A 74 8.60 -21.25 -49.13
N LEU A 75 9.73 -21.80 -48.67
CA LEU A 75 9.78 -22.63 -47.47
C LEU A 75 9.40 -21.84 -46.22
N ALA A 76 9.88 -20.60 -46.07
CA ALA A 76 9.49 -19.71 -44.97
C ALA A 76 8.00 -19.35 -45.03
N CYS A 77 7.44 -19.06 -46.21
CA CYS A 77 6.01 -18.82 -46.39
C CYS A 77 5.15 -20.05 -46.05
N VAL A 78 5.56 -21.25 -46.47
CA VAL A 78 4.85 -22.49 -46.16
C VAL A 78 4.93 -22.79 -44.67
N VAL A 79 6.09 -22.61 -44.03
CA VAL A 79 6.25 -22.81 -42.58
C VAL A 79 5.43 -21.79 -41.80
N MET A 80 5.46 -20.50 -42.15
CA MET A 80 4.67 -19.46 -41.50
C MET A 80 3.16 -19.65 -41.73
N GLY A 81 2.75 -20.11 -42.92
CA GLY A 81 1.36 -20.46 -43.24
C GLY A 81 0.86 -21.67 -42.45
N ILE A 82 1.67 -22.73 -42.33
CA ILE A 82 1.38 -23.89 -41.48
C ILE A 82 1.33 -23.48 -40.00
N TYR A 83 2.25 -22.62 -39.53
CA TYR A 83 2.27 -22.12 -38.16
C TYR A 83 1.02 -21.30 -37.82
N ALA A 84 0.54 -20.47 -38.76
CA ALA A 84 -0.70 -19.71 -38.64
C ALA A 84 -1.94 -20.63 -38.62
N LEU A 85 -1.96 -21.70 -39.44
CA LEU A 85 -3.04 -22.70 -39.42
C LEU A 85 -3.09 -23.48 -38.08
N VAL A 86 -1.93 -23.77 -37.48
CA VAL A 86 -1.85 -24.40 -36.14
C VAL A 86 -2.33 -23.44 -35.04
N TYR A 87 -2.07 -22.13 -35.17
CA TYR A 87 -2.49 -21.12 -34.20
C TYR A 87 -3.99 -20.79 -34.23
N ILE A 88 -4.66 -20.93 -35.39
CA ILE A 88 -6.11 -20.66 -35.51
C ILE A 88 -6.97 -21.80 -34.94
N ASN A 89 -6.43 -23.02 -34.82
CA ASN A 89 -7.17 -24.17 -34.25
C ASN A 89 -7.12 -24.26 -32.72
N LYS A 90 -6.53 -23.29 -32.02
CA LYS A 90 -6.70 -23.17 -30.56
C LYS A 90 -7.97 -22.40 -30.23
N THR A 91 -9.08 -22.85 -30.79
CA THR A 91 -10.42 -22.44 -30.38
C THR A 91 -10.65 -23.01 -28.98
N THR A 92 -10.52 -22.14 -27.99
CA THR A 92 -10.92 -22.43 -26.61
C THR A 92 -12.41 -22.74 -26.64
N VAL A 93 -12.76 -24.01 -26.62
CA VAL A 93 -14.13 -24.44 -26.33
C VAL A 93 -14.38 -24.00 -24.90
N ALA A 94 -15.11 -22.90 -24.72
CA ALA A 94 -15.70 -22.57 -23.44
C ALA A 94 -16.71 -23.68 -23.13
N SER A 95 -16.25 -24.69 -22.41
CA SER A 95 -17.11 -25.73 -21.87
C SER A 95 -17.95 -25.05 -20.80
N THR A 96 -19.21 -24.74 -21.12
CA THR A 96 -20.23 -24.40 -20.12
C THR A 96 -20.55 -25.68 -19.37
N THR A 97 -19.65 -26.08 -18.46
CA THR A 97 -20.01 -26.98 -17.39
C THR A 97 -21.04 -26.23 -16.57
N VAL A 98 -22.28 -26.70 -16.53
CA VAL A 98 -23.21 -26.35 -15.47
C VAL A 98 -22.62 -26.97 -14.20
N THR A 99 -21.64 -26.29 -13.64
CA THR A 99 -21.18 -26.53 -12.29
C THR A 99 -22.36 -26.11 -11.45
N THR A 100 -23.16 -27.09 -11.03
CA THR A 100 -23.97 -26.96 -9.83
C THR A 100 -23.02 -26.47 -8.76
N SER A 101 -23.05 -25.17 -8.48
CA SER A 101 -22.40 -24.54 -7.35
C SER A 101 -23.10 -25.08 -6.11
N THR A 102 -22.74 -26.31 -5.74
CA THR A 102 -22.91 -26.78 -4.38
C THR A 102 -22.03 -25.84 -3.57
N THR A 103 -22.64 -24.79 -3.04
CA THR A 103 -22.04 -23.97 -1.98
C THR A 103 -21.84 -24.92 -0.80
N SER A 104 -20.74 -25.65 -0.82
CA SER A 104 -20.18 -26.27 0.36
C SER A 104 -19.79 -25.10 1.25
N THR A 105 -20.70 -24.70 2.12
CA THR A 105 -20.40 -23.86 3.27
C THR A 105 -19.39 -24.64 4.10
N THR A 106 -18.10 -24.46 3.79
CA THR A 106 -17.04 -24.74 4.73
C THR A 106 -17.31 -23.77 5.87
N THR A 107 -17.93 -24.26 6.94
CA THR A 107 -18.08 -23.51 8.18
C THR A 107 -16.68 -23.28 8.71
N THR A 108 -16.07 -22.17 8.31
CA THR A 108 -14.79 -21.73 8.82
C THR A 108 -14.98 -21.41 10.29
N PHE A 109 -14.48 -22.28 11.16
CA PHE A 109 -14.54 -22.07 12.59
C PHE A 109 -13.64 -20.89 12.96
N LEU A 110 -14.23 -19.83 13.54
CA LEU A 110 -13.46 -18.69 13.99
C LEU A 110 -12.69 -19.03 15.28
N PRO A 111 -11.53 -18.40 15.52
CA PRO A 111 -10.82 -18.59 16.76
C PRO A 111 -11.64 -18.16 18.01
N PRO A 112 -11.41 -18.76 19.20
CA PRO A 112 -12.18 -18.47 20.42
C PRO A 112 -12.28 -16.99 20.80
N GLN A 113 -11.20 -16.23 20.58
CA GLN A 113 -11.11 -14.81 20.83
C GLN A 113 -12.08 -13.97 19.97
N CYS A 114 -12.65 -14.53 18.91
CA CYS A 114 -13.62 -13.86 18.06
C CYS A 114 -15.05 -13.87 18.63
N TYR A 115 -15.29 -14.54 19.76
CA TYR A 115 -16.62 -14.69 20.35
C TYR A 115 -16.86 -13.82 21.59
N SER A 116 -15.82 -13.49 22.36
CA SER A 116 -15.95 -12.70 23.59
C SER A 116 -14.78 -11.75 23.74
N TYR A 117 -15.08 -10.45 23.71
CA TYR A 117 -14.11 -9.36 23.79
C TYR A 117 -14.79 -8.08 24.30
N MET A 118 -14.00 -7.17 24.86
CA MET A 118 -14.43 -5.81 25.16
C MET A 118 -14.49 -4.98 23.89
N ILE A 119 -15.48 -4.10 23.78
CA ILE A 119 -15.56 -3.13 22.69
C ILE A 119 -15.02 -1.77 23.17
N ILE A 120 -14.10 -1.19 22.41
CA ILE A 120 -13.66 0.20 22.58
C ILE A 120 -14.13 1.01 21.37
N ASN A 121 -14.93 2.04 21.62
CA ASN A 121 -15.39 3.01 20.63
C ASN A 121 -15.12 4.42 21.17
N ASP A 122 -13.86 4.84 21.11
CA ASP A 122 -13.41 6.13 21.61
C ASP A 122 -12.75 6.93 20.48
N THR A 123 -13.42 7.97 20.02
CA THR A 123 -12.97 8.88 18.95
C THR A 123 -11.64 9.56 19.24
N THR A 124 -11.28 9.70 20.52
CA THR A 124 -10.00 10.32 20.89
C THR A 124 -8.81 9.42 20.61
N ARG A 125 -9.01 8.12 20.30
CA ARG A 125 -7.94 7.19 19.93
C ARG A 125 -7.52 7.28 18.47
N LEU A 126 -8.32 7.96 17.64
CA LEU A 126 -8.02 8.10 16.22
C LEU A 126 -6.67 8.79 16.04
N ILE A 127 -5.92 8.37 15.02
CA ILE A 127 -4.65 9.03 14.65
C ILE A 127 -4.84 10.50 14.25
N THR A 128 -6.06 10.89 13.90
CA THR A 128 -6.43 12.29 13.58
C THR A 128 -6.74 13.12 14.82
N ALA A 129 -6.92 12.49 15.99
CA ALA A 129 -7.04 13.20 17.25
C ALA A 129 -5.67 13.72 17.66
N GLY A 130 -5.63 14.97 18.15
CA GLY A 130 -4.41 15.61 18.62
C GLY A 130 -3.89 15.05 19.94
N SER A 131 -2.96 15.77 20.55
CA SER A 131 -2.33 15.38 21.82
C SER A 131 -3.27 15.49 23.02
N GLY A 132 -2.89 14.86 24.12
CA GLY A 132 -3.56 14.92 25.41
C GLY A 132 -2.82 14.11 26.47
N SER A 133 -3.49 13.88 27.60
CA SER A 133 -2.96 13.13 28.75
C SER A 133 -3.69 11.80 28.97
N ALA A 134 -4.32 11.24 27.93
CA ALA A 134 -4.98 9.94 28.03
C ALA A 134 -3.93 8.82 28.06
N THR A 135 -4.15 7.84 28.92
CA THR A 135 -3.27 6.69 29.09
C THR A 135 -4.08 5.39 29.12
N ASP A 136 -3.52 4.34 28.55
CA ASP A 136 -4.05 2.98 28.64
C ASP A 136 -3.41 2.19 29.79
N TYR A 137 -2.48 2.78 30.54
CA TYR A 137 -1.94 2.16 31.73
C TYR A 137 -3.05 1.98 32.79
N GLY A 138 -3.25 0.74 33.23
CA GLY A 138 -4.30 0.38 34.20
C GLY A 138 -5.65 0.08 33.55
N LEU A 139 -5.81 0.29 32.24
CA LEU A 139 -7.02 -0.10 31.51
C LEU A 139 -7.04 -1.60 31.20
N PHE A 140 -5.87 -2.20 30.96
CA PHE A 140 -5.73 -3.60 30.59
C PHE A 140 -5.08 -4.40 31.72
N SER A 141 -5.40 -5.69 31.81
CA SER A 141 -4.71 -6.60 32.74
C SER A 141 -3.47 -7.21 32.05
N THR A 142 -3.02 -8.38 32.49
CA THR A 142 -1.96 -9.15 31.79
C THR A 142 -2.45 -9.76 30.47
N SER A 143 -3.75 -9.76 30.20
CA SER A 143 -4.36 -10.18 28.93
C SER A 143 -5.80 -9.66 28.88
N THR A 144 -6.14 -8.91 27.85
CA THR A 144 -7.48 -8.34 27.68
C THR A 144 -7.85 -8.34 26.20
N LEU A 145 -8.84 -9.16 25.85
CA LEU A 145 -9.37 -9.24 24.49
C LEU A 145 -10.20 -7.99 24.16
N VAL A 146 -9.79 -7.25 23.15
CA VAL A 146 -10.36 -5.97 22.75
C VAL A 146 -10.66 -5.95 21.26
N ARG A 147 -11.80 -5.39 20.90
CA ARG A 147 -12.15 -4.98 19.54
C ARG A 147 -12.37 -3.47 19.51
N PHE A 148 -11.66 -2.78 18.62
CA PHE A 148 -11.98 -1.40 18.28
C PHE A 148 -13.14 -1.36 17.28
N PHE A 149 -14.09 -0.45 17.49
CA PHE A 149 -15.30 -0.40 16.68
C PHE A 149 -15.86 1.02 16.54
N GLY A 150 -16.55 1.27 15.43
CA GLY A 150 -17.34 2.48 15.23
C GLY A 150 -16.50 3.72 14.90
N ALA A 151 -16.97 4.87 15.36
CA ALA A 151 -16.34 6.17 15.10
C ALA A 151 -14.98 6.32 15.78
N GLY A 152 -14.69 5.51 16.79
CA GLY A 152 -13.38 5.42 17.44
C GLY A 152 -12.29 4.74 16.63
N GLY A 153 -12.54 4.39 15.36
CA GLY A 153 -11.67 3.57 14.55
C GLY A 153 -11.94 2.08 14.75
N THR A 154 -11.49 1.27 13.80
CA THR A 154 -11.81 -0.17 13.73
C THR A 154 -10.59 -1.05 13.87
N GLN A 155 -9.39 -0.48 13.77
CA GLN A 155 -8.13 -1.20 13.84
C GLN A 155 -7.08 -0.36 14.55
N ILE A 156 -6.12 -1.00 15.22
CA ILE A 156 -4.92 -0.32 15.69
C ILE A 156 -4.11 0.16 14.47
N ALA A 157 -3.56 1.38 14.55
CA ALA A 157 -2.69 1.90 13.49
C ALA A 157 -1.48 0.97 13.25
N THR A 158 -1.19 0.61 11.99
CA THR A 158 -0.11 -0.33 11.63
C THR A 158 1.13 0.36 11.05
N SER A 159 1.22 1.67 11.18
CA SER A 159 2.35 2.48 10.76
C SER A 159 2.64 3.57 11.80
N PRO A 160 3.86 4.10 11.87
CA PRO A 160 4.20 5.18 12.79
C PRO A 160 3.30 6.40 12.55
N THR A 161 2.59 6.84 13.59
CA THR A 161 1.59 7.92 13.46
C THR A 161 2.14 9.32 13.74
N GLY A 162 3.46 9.47 13.89
CA GLY A 162 4.06 10.67 14.48
C GLY A 162 3.68 10.80 15.96
N GLY A 163 4.50 11.41 16.80
CA GLY A 163 4.22 11.71 18.22
C GLY A 163 3.03 12.65 18.42
N TYR A 164 2.46 12.67 19.64
CA TYR A 164 1.43 13.63 20.07
C TYR A 164 0.04 13.47 19.42
N HIS A 165 -0.37 12.22 19.17
CA HIS A 165 -1.68 11.88 18.62
C HIS A 165 -2.52 11.06 19.61
N CYS A 166 -3.78 10.78 19.23
CA CYS A 166 -4.65 9.83 19.92
C CYS A 166 -5.01 10.24 21.36
N GLY A 167 -5.07 11.55 21.61
CA GLY A 167 -5.38 12.12 22.92
C GLY A 167 -4.28 11.86 23.95
N SER A 168 -3.06 11.55 23.51
CA SER A 168 -1.96 11.03 24.31
C SER A 168 -0.65 11.78 23.96
N THR A 169 0.36 11.65 24.83
CA THR A 169 1.72 12.12 24.54
C THR A 169 2.48 11.08 23.73
N TYR A 170 2.31 9.80 24.08
CA TYR A 170 2.97 8.66 23.44
C TYR A 170 1.96 7.78 22.71
N ASN A 171 1.76 8.04 21.43
CA ASN A 171 0.87 7.26 20.59
C ASN A 171 1.49 5.90 20.21
N GLY A 172 0.63 4.88 20.24
CA GLY A 172 0.98 3.51 19.95
C GLY A 172 0.58 3.09 18.53
N TRP A 173 1.47 2.38 17.83
CA TRP A 173 1.20 1.71 16.55
C TRP A 173 1.75 0.28 16.53
N TYR A 174 1.08 -0.61 15.79
CA TYR A 174 1.42 -2.02 15.65
C TYR A 174 2.49 -2.22 14.59
N ALA A 175 3.69 -2.56 15.04
CA ALA A 175 4.87 -2.86 14.23
C ALA A 175 4.89 -4.34 13.82
N GLY A 176 3.85 -4.80 13.15
CA GLY A 176 3.73 -6.17 12.67
C GLY A 176 2.79 -6.30 11.48
N ALA A 177 2.86 -7.45 10.81
CA ALA A 177 1.89 -7.79 9.79
C ALA A 177 0.57 -8.23 10.45
N LEU A 178 -0.56 -7.73 9.94
CA LEU A 178 -1.86 -8.21 10.40
C LEU A 178 -2.06 -9.69 10.00
N PRO A 179 -2.74 -10.48 10.84
CA PRO A 179 -2.97 -11.90 10.56
C PRO A 179 -3.88 -12.10 9.34
N SER A 180 -3.64 -13.18 8.60
CA SER A 180 -4.60 -13.72 7.64
C SER A 180 -5.84 -14.28 8.36
N PHE A 181 -6.90 -14.55 7.60
CA PHE A 181 -8.17 -15.07 8.12
C PHE A 181 -7.98 -16.22 9.12
N SER A 182 -8.68 -16.12 10.26
CA SER A 182 -8.70 -17.13 11.33
C SER A 182 -7.34 -17.45 11.97
N ASN A 183 -6.32 -16.61 11.75
CA ASN A 183 -5.01 -16.76 12.39
C ASN A 183 -4.79 -15.75 13.51
N THR A 184 -3.90 -16.11 14.41
CA THR A 184 -3.37 -15.25 15.47
C THR A 184 -1.87 -15.07 15.27
N VAL A 185 -1.42 -13.83 15.36
CA VAL A 185 0.02 -13.50 15.28
C VAL A 185 0.41 -12.63 16.47
N SER A 186 1.64 -12.85 16.93
CA SER A 186 2.28 -11.99 17.92
C SER A 186 2.99 -10.85 17.19
N GLY A 187 2.92 -9.64 17.74
CA GLY A 187 3.69 -8.52 17.23
C GLY A 187 3.92 -7.44 18.27
N ILE A 188 4.75 -6.48 17.89
CA ILE A 188 5.20 -5.42 18.77
C ILE A 188 4.27 -4.21 18.62
N MET A 189 3.76 -3.70 19.73
CA MET A 189 3.32 -2.32 19.79
C MET A 189 4.49 -1.41 20.09
N CYS A 190 4.62 -0.35 19.32
CA CYS A 190 5.59 0.71 19.50
C CYS A 190 4.89 1.98 19.95
N TYR A 191 5.48 2.71 20.90
CA TYR A 191 5.00 4.02 21.34
C TYR A 191 6.07 5.08 21.13
N THR A 192 5.65 6.26 20.68
CA THR A 192 6.55 7.37 20.30
C THR A 192 5.97 8.73 20.68
N ASP A 193 6.85 9.68 20.99
CA ASP A 193 6.60 11.11 21.15
C ASP A 193 7.27 11.95 20.04
N ASN A 194 7.64 11.33 18.91
CA ASN A 194 8.51 11.83 17.82
C ASN A 194 10.03 11.73 18.06
N SER A 195 10.52 11.37 19.25
CA SER A 195 11.97 11.24 19.46
C SER A 195 12.59 10.06 18.70
N SER A 196 11.87 8.94 18.63
CA SER A 196 12.22 7.71 17.92
C SER A 196 10.94 7.00 17.48
N PRO A 197 10.91 6.27 16.35
CA PRO A 197 9.70 5.59 15.88
C PRO A 197 9.15 4.54 16.88
N CYS A 198 9.97 4.04 17.81
CA CYS A 198 9.59 3.02 18.79
C CYS A 198 10.40 3.21 20.09
N THR A 199 10.06 4.25 20.87
CA THR A 199 10.75 4.57 22.13
C THR A 199 10.40 3.57 23.24
N TYR A 200 9.13 3.23 23.35
CA TYR A 200 8.63 2.19 24.25
C TYR A 200 7.93 1.12 23.45
N TYR A 201 7.85 -0.08 24.00
CA TYR A 201 7.18 -1.18 23.33
C TYR A 201 6.69 -2.26 24.27
N ASN A 202 5.69 -3.00 23.81
CA ASN A 202 5.26 -4.24 24.41
C ASN A 202 4.76 -5.21 23.33
N THR A 203 4.66 -6.49 23.67
CA THR A 203 4.12 -7.51 22.77
C THR A 203 2.62 -7.64 22.97
N ILE A 204 1.87 -7.82 21.88
CA ILE A 204 0.44 -8.14 21.86
C ILE A 204 0.15 -9.29 20.90
N LEU A 205 -1.03 -9.88 21.03
CA LEU A 205 -1.56 -10.81 20.02
C LEU A 205 -2.66 -10.14 19.21
N VAL A 206 -2.69 -10.42 17.91
CA VAL A 206 -3.75 -9.95 17.00
C VAL A 206 -4.37 -11.17 16.35
N THR A 207 -5.70 -11.22 16.30
CA THR A 207 -6.46 -12.28 15.63
C THR A 207 -7.36 -11.69 14.56
N ASN A 208 -7.35 -12.31 13.37
CA ASN A 208 -8.30 -12.00 12.32
C ASN A 208 -9.59 -12.81 12.49
N CYS A 209 -10.68 -12.11 12.77
CA CYS A 209 -12.01 -12.67 12.98
C CYS A 209 -12.92 -12.46 11.76
N ASP A 210 -12.34 -12.54 10.56
CA ASP A 210 -12.97 -12.23 9.26
C ASP A 210 -13.09 -10.73 9.00
N SER A 211 -14.15 -10.12 9.52
CA SER A 211 -14.52 -8.73 9.25
C SER A 211 -13.95 -7.73 10.25
N PHE A 212 -13.25 -8.23 11.28
CA PHE A 212 -12.65 -7.40 12.32
C PHE A 212 -11.44 -8.10 12.95
N TYR A 213 -10.64 -7.32 13.66
CA TYR A 213 -9.55 -7.85 14.47
C TYR A 213 -9.92 -7.84 15.95
N VAL A 214 -9.45 -8.85 16.68
CA VAL A 214 -9.43 -8.87 18.14
C VAL A 214 -7.97 -8.84 18.58
N TYR A 215 -7.69 -7.94 19.51
CA TYR A 215 -6.37 -7.69 20.07
C TYR A 215 -6.34 -8.21 21.50
N ASP A 216 -5.37 -9.05 21.84
CA ASP A 216 -5.06 -9.36 23.23
C ASP A 216 -4.07 -8.32 23.75
N LEU A 217 -4.61 -7.31 24.44
CA LEU A 217 -3.87 -6.14 24.90
C LEU A 217 -3.41 -6.31 26.34
N ILE A 218 -2.27 -5.70 26.62
CA ILE A 218 -1.70 -5.59 27.97
C ILE A 218 -1.44 -4.12 28.30
N ASN A 219 -1.12 -3.82 29.55
CA ASN A 219 -0.71 -2.47 29.90
C ASN A 219 0.52 -2.04 29.10
N PRO A 220 0.57 -0.78 28.62
CA PRO A 220 1.82 -0.17 28.18
C PRO A 220 2.90 -0.29 29.26
N PRO A 221 4.19 -0.34 28.90
CA PRO A 221 5.28 -0.75 29.79
C PRO A 221 5.57 0.20 30.96
N ASN A 222 5.02 1.42 30.98
CA ASN A 222 5.20 2.37 32.08
C ASN A 222 3.94 3.20 32.32
N ASN A 223 3.82 3.76 33.53
CA ASN A 223 2.66 4.52 34.00
C ASN A 223 2.87 6.04 34.01
N PHE A 224 4.04 6.53 33.63
CA PHE A 224 4.38 7.96 33.69
C PHE A 224 4.30 8.64 32.33
N ASN A 225 4.37 7.87 31.26
CA ASN A 225 4.25 8.38 29.90
C ASN A 225 2.85 8.02 29.44
N ASP A 226 2.00 9.02 29.28
CA ASP A 226 0.61 8.87 28.83
C ASP A 226 0.59 8.14 27.47
N MET A 227 0.56 6.80 27.51
CA MET A 227 0.75 5.90 26.36
C MET A 227 -0.58 5.30 25.97
N ARG A 228 -0.85 5.24 24.67
CA ARG A 228 -2.15 4.82 24.20
C ARG A 228 -2.13 4.06 22.89
N TYR A 229 -2.91 3.00 22.76
CA TYR A 229 -3.14 2.31 21.50
C TYR A 229 -3.99 3.20 20.58
N CYS A 230 -3.41 3.64 19.46
CA CYS A 230 -4.10 4.45 18.45
C CYS A 230 -4.90 3.61 17.48
N THR A 231 -5.91 4.23 16.88
CA THR A 231 -6.81 3.60 15.93
C THR A 231 -6.93 4.34 14.60
N VAL A 232 -7.34 3.59 13.56
CA VAL A 232 -7.66 4.08 12.21
C VAL A 232 -9.07 3.71 11.78
#